data_AF-A0A936M782-F1
#
_entry.id   AF-A0A936M782-F1
#
_cell.length_a   1.000
_cell.length_b   1.000
_cell.length_c   1.000
_cell.angle_alpha   90.00
_cell.angle_beta   90.00
_cell.angle_gamma   90.00
#
_symmetry.space_group_name_H-M   'P 1'
#
loop_
_entity.id
_entity.type
_entity.pdbx_description
1 polymer ?
#
loop_
_entity_poly.entity_id
_entity_poly.type
_entity_poly.pdbx_seq_one_letter_code
_entity_poly.pdbx_strand_id
1 'polypeptide(L)'
;MPSMARPRRIALLGAESTGKTQLAQALGLRLQQRGLRVTVVPEVLREWCDRQGRTPGPDEQAGIAREQAHRVLRQLDADVVIADTTPLMTALYSHLLFGDETLYGFALAHQRHYDATLVTGLDLPWVPDGLQRDGPQVREPVDALLRTALARAGVSWQVIYGRHERRLENAMKAITSIANTDQLTLGNGQKDHEMPLWSGLCAACGDPACEHRLFTALMRQDAAHPAPDQDQ
;
A
#
# COMPACT_ATOMS: atom_id res chain seq x y z
N MET A 1 -13.08 22.61 22.87
CA MET A 1 -11.75 22.13 22.42
C MET A 1 -11.99 21.26 21.21
N PRO A 2 -11.34 21.49 20.05
CA PRO A 2 -11.50 20.58 18.93
C PRO A 2 -10.95 19.21 19.37
N SER A 3 -11.79 18.18 19.26
CA SER A 3 -11.40 16.78 19.45
C SER A 3 -10.15 16.52 18.63
N MET A 4 -9.02 16.19 19.27
CA MET A 4 -7.80 15.78 18.57
C MET A 4 -8.06 14.41 17.93
N ALA A 5 -8.68 14.43 16.75
CA ALA A 5 -8.88 13.22 15.97
C ALA A 5 -7.51 12.61 15.67
N ARG A 6 -7.39 11.29 15.86
CA ARG A 6 -6.16 10.58 15.51
C ARG A 6 -5.82 10.82 14.03
N PRO A 7 -4.54 10.87 13.66
CA PRO A 7 -4.13 10.97 12.26
C PRO A 7 -4.79 9.88 11.42
N ARG A 8 -5.18 10.23 10.19
CA ARG A 8 -5.59 9.23 9.20
C ARG A 8 -4.35 8.50 8.69
N ARG A 9 -4.34 7.18 8.74
CA ARG A 9 -3.19 6.35 8.39
C ARG A 9 -3.44 5.61 7.08
N ILE A 10 -2.50 5.72 6.15
CA ILE A 10 -2.54 5.12 4.83
C ILE A 10 -1.32 4.20 4.69
N ALA A 11 -1.55 2.92 4.43
CA ALA A 11 -0.51 1.93 4.17
C ALA A 11 -0.26 1.78 2.67
N LEU A 12 1.01 1.79 2.27
CA LEU A 12 1.44 1.32 0.96
C LEU A 12 2.17 -0.02 1.10
N LEU A 13 1.62 -1.04 0.45
CA LEU A 13 2.13 -2.40 0.41
C LEU A 13 2.41 -2.80 -1.04
N GLY A 14 3.18 -3.86 -1.22
CA GLY A 14 3.50 -4.41 -2.53
C GLY A 14 4.92 -4.93 -2.60
N ALA A 15 5.17 -5.78 -3.59
CA ALA A 15 6.47 -6.39 -3.83
C ALA A 15 7.58 -5.34 -4.05
N GLU A 16 8.81 -5.79 -4.08
CA GLU A 16 9.93 -4.96 -4.44
C GLU A 16 9.79 -4.28 -5.82
N SER A 17 10.33 -3.07 -5.94
CA SER A 17 10.44 -2.31 -7.19
C SER A 17 9.11 -2.10 -7.92
N THR A 18 8.02 -1.95 -7.16
CA THR A 18 6.68 -1.63 -7.65
C THR A 18 6.31 -0.15 -7.47
N GLY A 19 7.26 0.73 -7.15
CA GLY A 19 7.02 2.18 -7.10
C GLY A 19 6.37 2.72 -5.81
N LYS A 20 6.40 1.97 -4.71
CA LYS A 20 5.80 2.37 -3.42
C LYS A 20 6.36 3.69 -2.90
N THR A 21 7.68 3.82 -2.83
CA THR A 21 8.36 5.02 -2.30
C THR A 21 8.04 6.26 -3.09
N GLN A 22 8.07 6.17 -4.43
CA GLN A 22 7.71 7.29 -5.30
C GLN A 22 6.23 7.67 -5.10
N LEU A 23 5.34 6.69 -4.99
CA LEU A 23 3.92 6.95 -4.74
C LEU A 23 3.69 7.58 -3.35
N ALA A 24 4.42 7.14 -2.31
CA ALA A 24 4.33 7.69 -0.96
C ALA A 24 4.68 9.17 -0.93
N GLN A 25 5.81 9.53 -1.57
CA GLN A 25 6.28 10.90 -1.69
C GLN A 25 5.29 11.76 -2.48
N ALA A 26 4.81 11.26 -3.62
CA ALA A 26 3.85 11.98 -4.46
C ALA A 26 2.51 12.23 -3.76
N LEU A 27 1.99 11.23 -3.03
CA LEU A 27 0.80 11.38 -2.20
C LEU A 27 1.03 12.39 -1.07
N GLY A 28 2.19 12.33 -0.42
CA GLY A 28 2.57 13.30 0.62
C GLY A 28 2.51 14.73 0.12
N LEU A 29 3.19 15.01 -0.99
CA LEU A 29 3.19 16.34 -1.62
C LEU A 29 1.79 16.80 -2.03
N ARG A 30 1.01 15.92 -2.68
CA ARG A 30 -0.36 16.24 -3.13
C ARG A 30 -1.30 16.59 -1.97
N LEU A 31 -1.17 15.91 -0.84
CA LEU A 31 -1.99 16.17 0.35
C LEU A 31 -1.52 17.40 1.11
N GLN A 32 -0.20 17.66 1.16
CA GLN A 32 0.34 18.91 1.72
C GLN A 32 -0.09 20.14 0.91
N GLN A 33 -0.13 20.03 -0.42
CA GLN A 33 -0.68 21.07 -1.31
C GLN A 33 -2.16 21.38 -1.04
N ARG A 34 -2.90 20.46 -0.40
CA ARG A 34 -4.28 20.66 0.06
C ARG A 34 -4.38 21.24 1.47
N GLY A 35 -3.24 21.63 2.07
CA GLY A 35 -3.17 22.25 3.39
C GLY A 35 -3.14 21.27 4.56
N LEU A 36 -2.92 19.98 4.32
CA LEU A 36 -2.82 18.97 5.39
C LEU A 36 -1.40 18.85 5.91
N ARG A 37 -1.25 18.62 7.21
CA ARG A 37 0.02 18.20 7.83
C ARG A 37 0.20 16.72 7.55
N VAL A 38 1.14 16.38 6.67
CA VAL A 38 1.37 15.00 6.24
C VAL A 38 2.76 14.56 6.64
N THR A 39 2.84 13.36 7.22
CA THR A 39 4.10 12.68 7.48
C THR A 39 4.19 11.42 6.63
N VAL A 40 5.25 11.28 5.84
CA VAL A 40 5.60 10.03 5.15
C VAL A 40 6.62 9.30 6.01
N VAL A 41 6.30 8.09 6.43
CA VAL A 41 7.20 7.20 7.16
C VAL A 41 7.86 6.26 6.14
N PRO A 42 9.18 6.39 5.92
CA PRO A 42 9.92 5.57 4.96
C PRO A 42 10.18 4.16 5.49
N GLU A 43 10.78 3.34 4.63
CA GLU A 43 10.99 1.91 4.85
C GLU A 43 12.17 1.71 5.79
N VAL A 44 11.89 1.29 7.04
CA VAL A 44 12.93 1.07 8.06
C VAL A 44 13.94 0.01 7.62
N LEU A 45 13.50 -1.03 6.89
CA LEU A 45 14.39 -2.06 6.38
C LEU A 45 15.45 -1.48 5.43
N ARG A 46 15.08 -0.52 4.57
CA ARG A 46 15.99 0.20 3.68
C ARG A 46 17.07 0.94 4.45
N GLU A 47 16.66 1.79 5.37
CA GLU A 47 17.59 2.53 6.23
C GLU A 47 18.48 1.61 7.06
N TRP A 48 17.95 0.46 7.48
CA TRP A 48 18.70 -0.54 8.21
C TRP A 48 19.80 -1.15 7.34
N CYS A 49 19.48 -1.60 6.12
CA CYS A 49 20.47 -2.17 5.21
C CYS A 49 21.53 -1.15 4.78
N ASP A 50 21.14 0.10 4.52
CA ASP A 50 22.09 1.18 4.17
C ASP A 50 23.09 1.41 5.31
N ARG A 51 22.61 1.37 6.57
CA ARG A 51 23.45 1.54 7.75
C ARG A 51 24.35 0.34 8.03
N GLN A 52 23.87 -0.88 7.77
CA GLN A 52 24.60 -2.12 8.10
C GLN A 52 25.46 -2.65 6.94
N GLY A 53 25.22 -2.19 5.70
CA GLY A 53 25.89 -2.69 4.50
C GLY A 53 25.55 -4.14 4.15
N ARG A 54 24.45 -4.69 4.68
CA ARG A 54 24.00 -6.08 4.44
C ARG A 54 22.50 -6.23 4.64
N THR A 55 21.95 -7.38 4.27
CA THR A 55 20.59 -7.79 4.62
C THR A 55 20.50 -8.33 6.05
N PRO A 56 19.34 -8.18 6.72
CA PRO A 56 19.13 -8.70 8.07
C PRO A 56 18.98 -10.22 8.08
N GLY A 57 19.48 -10.84 9.15
CA GLY A 57 19.21 -12.24 9.48
C GLY A 57 17.82 -12.44 10.12
N PRO A 58 17.43 -13.69 10.42
CA PRO A 58 16.12 -14.02 10.98
C PRO A 58 15.85 -13.31 12.32
N ASP A 59 16.82 -13.28 13.24
CA ASP A 59 16.65 -12.68 14.57
C ASP A 59 16.49 -11.14 14.55
N GLU A 60 16.79 -10.51 13.42
CA GLU A 60 16.74 -9.05 13.25
C GLU A 60 15.38 -8.56 12.69
N GLN A 61 14.60 -9.46 12.07
CA GLN A 61 13.32 -9.15 11.43
C GLN A 61 12.32 -8.54 12.40
N ALA A 62 12.20 -9.11 13.59
CA ALA A 62 11.25 -8.67 14.61
C ALA A 62 11.54 -7.23 15.09
N GLY A 63 12.82 -6.86 15.21
CA GLY A 63 13.23 -5.50 15.59
C GLY A 63 12.85 -4.48 14.53
N ILE A 64 13.12 -4.79 13.26
CA ILE A 64 12.80 -3.95 12.11
C ILE A 64 11.29 -3.74 11.99
N ALA A 65 10.51 -4.82 12.11
CA ALA A 65 9.05 -4.78 12.07
C ALA A 65 8.46 -3.90 13.18
N ARG A 66 8.97 -4.02 14.42
CA ARG A 66 8.53 -3.21 15.56
C ARG A 66 8.90 -1.73 15.39
N GLU A 67 10.07 -1.43 14.87
CA GLU A 67 10.49 -0.05 14.61
C GLU A 67 9.63 0.61 13.52
N GLN A 68 9.31 -0.11 12.43
CA GLN A 68 8.37 0.38 11.41
C GLN A 68 7.03 0.75 12.05
N ALA A 69 6.47 -0.14 12.87
CA ALA A 69 5.21 0.12 13.57
C ALA A 69 5.30 1.34 14.50
N HIS A 70 6.36 1.41 15.30
CA HIS A 70 6.59 2.50 16.25
C HIS A 70 6.66 3.86 15.55
N ARG A 71 7.40 3.95 14.43
CA ARG A 71 7.53 5.20 13.65
C ARG A 71 6.21 5.69 13.07
N VAL A 72 5.30 4.80 12.72
CA VAL A 72 3.95 5.15 12.21
C VAL A 72 3.05 5.62 13.34
N LEU A 73 3.02 4.92 14.47
CA LEU A 73 2.09 5.23 15.56
C LEU A 73 2.44 6.51 16.32
N ARG A 74 3.71 6.90 16.35
CA ARG A 74 4.17 8.11 17.06
C ARG A 74 3.87 9.44 16.36
N GLN A 75 3.32 9.43 15.15
CA GLN A 75 3.05 10.65 14.36
C GLN A 75 1.74 11.32 14.77
N LEU A 76 1.60 11.69 16.05
CA LEU A 76 0.34 12.16 16.63
C LEU A 76 -0.08 13.56 16.15
N ASP A 77 0.88 14.38 15.71
CA ASP A 77 0.63 15.75 15.26
C ASP A 77 0.30 15.87 13.76
N ALA A 78 0.30 14.76 13.02
CA ALA A 78 -0.05 14.75 11.61
C ALA A 78 -1.58 14.67 11.42
N ASP A 79 -2.09 15.28 10.35
CA ASP A 79 -3.46 15.04 9.89
C ASP A 79 -3.52 13.70 9.12
N VAL A 80 -2.45 13.40 8.37
CA VAL A 80 -2.30 12.16 7.59
C VAL A 80 -0.90 11.57 7.77
N VAL A 81 -0.83 10.25 7.97
CA VAL A 81 0.41 9.47 8.00
C VAL A 81 0.39 8.48 6.85
N ILE A 82 1.38 8.55 5.97
CA ILE A 82 1.58 7.58 4.88
C ILE A 82 2.74 6.68 5.25
N ALA A 83 2.54 5.37 5.31
CA ALA A 83 3.58 4.40 5.62
C ALA A 83 4.02 3.65 4.35
N ASP A 84 5.27 3.85 3.96
CA ASP A 84 6.00 3.01 3.00
C ASP A 84 7.08 2.27 3.80
N THR A 85 6.87 1.07 4.32
CA THR A 85 5.73 0.17 4.17
C THR A 85 5.15 -0.16 5.55
N THR A 86 4.59 -1.35 5.75
CA THR A 86 4.12 -1.81 7.07
C THR A 86 4.90 -3.06 7.54
N PRO A 87 4.79 -3.43 8.83
CA PRO A 87 5.39 -4.66 9.35
C PRO A 87 4.97 -5.93 8.60
N LEU A 88 3.86 -5.90 7.86
CA LEU A 88 3.38 -7.03 7.06
C LEU A 88 4.38 -7.41 5.96
N MET A 89 5.03 -6.44 5.32
CA MET A 89 6.05 -6.76 4.33
C MET A 89 7.24 -7.47 4.97
N THR A 90 7.70 -7.01 6.13
CA THR A 90 8.78 -7.69 6.88
C THR A 90 8.38 -9.11 7.26
N ALA A 91 7.15 -9.34 7.74
CA ALA A 91 6.66 -10.68 8.07
C ALA A 91 6.61 -11.61 6.84
N LEU A 92 6.16 -11.10 5.69
CA LEU A 92 6.12 -11.86 4.43
C LEU A 92 7.51 -12.32 4.00
N TYR A 93 8.50 -11.42 4.01
CA TYR A 93 9.87 -11.77 3.65
C TYR A 93 10.53 -12.68 4.70
N SER A 94 10.23 -12.51 5.99
CA SER A 94 10.71 -13.43 7.05
C SER A 94 10.23 -14.86 6.80
N HIS A 95 8.96 -15.01 6.42
CA HIS A 95 8.41 -16.31 6.03
C HIS A 95 9.12 -16.85 4.78
N LEU A 96 9.20 -16.08 3.69
CA LEU A 96 9.76 -16.57 2.43
C LEU A 96 11.24 -16.98 2.54
N LEU A 97 12.03 -16.22 3.29
CA LEU A 97 13.48 -16.43 3.38
C LEU A 97 13.90 -17.39 4.49
N PHE A 98 13.16 -17.42 5.61
CA PHE A 98 13.56 -18.13 6.82
C PHE A 98 12.51 -19.12 7.36
N GLY A 99 11.34 -19.22 6.72
CA GLY A 99 10.23 -20.04 7.21
C GLY A 99 9.61 -19.51 8.51
N ASP A 100 9.85 -18.25 8.85
CA ASP A 100 9.35 -17.64 10.09
C ASP A 100 7.96 -17.01 9.89
N GLU A 101 6.93 -17.69 10.39
CA GLU A 101 5.56 -17.20 10.41
C GLU A 101 5.19 -16.44 11.70
N THR A 102 6.10 -16.33 12.68
CA THR A 102 5.77 -15.80 14.02
C THR A 102 5.41 -14.32 13.99
N LEU A 103 5.84 -13.58 12.97
CA LEU A 103 5.60 -12.14 12.84
C LEU A 103 4.20 -11.78 12.30
N TYR A 104 3.46 -12.71 11.67
CA TYR A 104 2.16 -12.39 11.06
C TYR A 104 1.15 -11.85 12.06
N GLY A 105 1.07 -12.43 13.26
CA GLY A 105 0.11 -12.01 14.28
C GLY A 105 0.27 -10.53 14.65
N PHE A 106 1.51 -10.12 14.95
CA PHE A 106 1.85 -8.72 15.21
C PHE A 106 1.60 -7.83 13.99
N ALA A 107 2.06 -8.25 12.82
CA ALA A 107 1.99 -7.45 11.61
C ALA A 107 0.56 -7.19 11.15
N LEU A 108 -0.30 -8.21 11.18
CA LEU A 108 -1.71 -8.09 10.83
C LEU A 108 -2.50 -7.31 11.87
N ALA A 109 -2.20 -7.46 13.17
CA ALA A 109 -2.78 -6.61 14.20
C ALA A 109 -2.43 -5.14 13.95
N HIS A 110 -1.17 -4.85 13.63
CA HIS A 110 -0.73 -3.51 13.29
C HIS A 110 -1.40 -2.98 12.00
N GLN A 111 -1.61 -3.84 10.99
CA GLN A 111 -2.27 -3.47 9.74
C GLN A 111 -3.70 -2.93 9.96
N ARG A 112 -4.39 -3.34 11.03
CA ARG A 112 -5.73 -2.84 11.38
C ARG A 112 -5.74 -1.40 11.90
N HIS A 113 -4.58 -0.79 12.15
CA HIS A 113 -4.49 0.64 12.51
C HIS A 113 -4.58 1.58 11.30
N TYR A 114 -4.51 1.05 10.08
CA TYR A 114 -4.58 1.84 8.86
C TYR A 114 -6.03 2.00 8.40
N ASP A 115 -6.39 3.22 8.05
CA ASP A 115 -7.70 3.58 7.52
C ASP A 115 -7.80 3.24 6.02
N ALA A 116 -6.67 3.17 5.32
CA ALA A 116 -6.61 2.73 3.93
C ALA A 116 -5.37 1.86 3.68
N THR A 117 -5.56 0.72 3.01
CA THR A 117 -4.47 -0.15 2.56
C THR A 117 -4.43 -0.15 1.04
N LEU A 118 -3.32 0.32 0.46
CA LEU A 118 -3.10 0.33 -0.98
C LEU A 118 -1.99 -0.67 -1.33
N VAL A 119 -2.25 -1.54 -2.30
CA VAL A 119 -1.26 -2.49 -2.84
C VAL A 119 -0.81 -1.99 -4.21
N THR A 120 0.47 -1.74 -4.41
CA THR A 120 0.98 -1.33 -5.74
C THR A 120 1.01 -2.53 -6.68
N GLY A 121 0.45 -2.38 -7.89
CA GLY A 121 0.47 -3.41 -8.92
C GLY A 121 1.85 -3.69 -9.53
N LEU A 122 1.94 -4.78 -10.28
CA LEU A 122 3.15 -5.27 -10.96
C LEU A 122 3.34 -4.71 -12.37
N ASP A 123 2.64 -3.64 -12.73
CA ASP A 123 2.60 -2.97 -14.05
C ASP A 123 3.84 -2.12 -14.38
N LEU A 124 4.73 -1.91 -13.41
CA LEU A 124 6.00 -1.22 -13.63
C LEU A 124 7.12 -2.21 -14.00
N PRO A 125 8.06 -1.80 -14.88
CA PRO A 125 9.26 -2.57 -15.13
C PRO A 125 10.04 -2.73 -13.81
N TRP A 126 10.60 -3.92 -13.59
CA TRP A 126 11.47 -4.13 -12.44
C TRP A 126 12.77 -3.35 -12.65
N VAL A 127 13.20 -2.68 -11.57
CA VAL A 127 14.48 -1.97 -11.53
C VAL A 127 15.25 -2.48 -10.32
N PRO A 128 16.54 -2.83 -10.46
CA PRO A 128 17.38 -3.18 -9.32
C PRO A 128 17.42 -2.00 -8.33
N ASP A 129 17.20 -2.26 -7.05
CA ASP A 129 17.15 -1.23 -6.00
C ASP A 129 17.99 -1.69 -4.80
N GLY A 130 19.31 -1.67 -4.98
CA GLY A 130 20.30 -1.92 -3.94
C GLY A 130 20.50 -3.39 -3.55
N LEU A 131 20.99 -3.60 -2.32
CA LEU A 131 21.45 -4.89 -1.77
C LEU A 131 20.32 -5.85 -1.36
N GLN A 132 19.06 -5.43 -1.42
CA GLN A 132 17.97 -6.07 -0.68
C GLN A 132 17.14 -7.08 -1.49
N ARG A 133 17.44 -7.27 -2.79
CA ARG A 133 16.40 -7.71 -3.73
C ARG A 133 16.82 -8.89 -4.60
N ASP A 134 16.02 -9.95 -4.50
CA ASP A 134 16.31 -11.27 -5.10
C ASP A 134 16.02 -11.33 -6.61
N GLY A 135 15.37 -10.31 -7.19
CA GLY A 135 15.14 -10.20 -8.63
C GLY A 135 13.67 -10.19 -9.04
N PRO A 136 13.36 -9.94 -10.33
CA PRO A 136 11.98 -9.80 -10.80
C PRO A 136 11.08 -11.01 -10.53
N GLN A 137 11.67 -12.21 -10.45
CA GLN A 137 10.97 -13.48 -10.26
C GLN A 137 10.30 -13.62 -8.88
N VAL A 138 10.74 -12.87 -7.87
CA VAL A 138 10.12 -12.93 -6.53
C VAL A 138 8.90 -12.01 -6.39
N ARG A 139 8.66 -11.11 -7.34
CA ARG A 139 7.54 -10.14 -7.24
C ARG A 139 6.18 -10.81 -7.22
N GLU A 140 5.94 -11.75 -8.12
CA GLU A 140 4.65 -12.46 -8.22
C GLU A 140 4.36 -13.33 -6.98
N PRO A 141 5.30 -14.16 -6.49
CA PRO A 141 5.11 -14.89 -5.23
C PRO A 141 4.82 -13.98 -4.03
N VAL A 142 5.56 -12.87 -3.89
CA VAL A 142 5.37 -11.91 -2.79
C VAL A 142 3.99 -11.24 -2.88
N ASP A 143 3.58 -10.81 -4.07
CA ASP A 143 2.26 -10.19 -4.29
C ASP A 143 1.12 -11.17 -3.97
N ALA A 144 1.23 -12.42 -4.44
CA ALA A 144 0.25 -13.47 -4.16
C ALA A 144 0.16 -13.78 -2.64
N LEU A 145 1.30 -13.87 -1.96
CA LEU A 145 1.35 -14.13 -0.52
C LEU A 145 0.77 -12.95 0.28
N LEU A 146 1.09 -11.72 -0.11
CA LEU A 146 0.53 -10.50 0.48
C LEU A 146 -0.99 -10.49 0.39
N ARG A 147 -1.54 -10.70 -0.80
CA ARG A 147 -3.00 -10.72 -1.03
C ARG A 147 -3.67 -11.83 -0.24
N THR A 148 -3.05 -13.01 -0.18
CA THR A 148 -3.53 -14.13 0.62
C THR A 148 -3.56 -13.78 2.10
N ALA A 149 -2.51 -13.16 2.63
CA ALA A 149 -2.44 -12.74 4.03
C ALA A 149 -3.50 -11.69 4.38
N LEU A 150 -3.70 -10.68 3.52
CA LEU A 150 -4.72 -9.65 3.70
C LEU A 150 -6.14 -10.24 3.63
N ALA A 151 -6.40 -11.11 2.64
CA ALA A 151 -7.68 -11.79 2.47
C ALA A 151 -8.04 -12.65 3.69
N ARG A 152 -7.11 -13.50 4.15
CA ARG A 152 -7.29 -14.35 5.34
C ARG A 152 -7.53 -13.55 6.60
N ALA A 153 -6.89 -12.38 6.71
CA ALA A 153 -7.09 -11.47 7.83
C ALA A 153 -8.37 -10.63 7.74
N GLY A 154 -9.10 -10.67 6.62
CA GLY A 154 -10.26 -9.81 6.39
C GLY A 154 -9.90 -8.32 6.43
N VAL A 155 -8.68 -7.96 6.02
CA VAL A 155 -8.27 -6.56 5.83
C VAL A 155 -8.67 -6.17 4.41
N SER A 156 -9.35 -5.04 4.23
CA SER A 156 -9.67 -4.52 2.89
C SER A 156 -8.47 -3.79 2.28
N TRP A 157 -8.23 -3.95 0.98
CA TRP A 157 -7.19 -3.24 0.25
C TRP A 157 -7.65 -2.84 -1.16
N GLN A 158 -6.96 -1.89 -1.78
CA GLN A 158 -7.16 -1.57 -3.20
C GLN A 158 -5.83 -1.64 -3.95
N VAL A 159 -5.86 -2.23 -5.14
CA VAL A 159 -4.68 -2.33 -5.99
C VAL A 159 -4.54 -1.07 -6.84
N ILE A 160 -3.35 -0.47 -6.83
CA ILE A 160 -3.05 0.77 -7.54
C ILE A 160 -2.14 0.46 -8.73
N TYR A 161 -2.67 0.71 -9.93
CA TYR A 161 -1.98 0.60 -11.21
C TYR A 161 -1.78 1.98 -11.85
N GLY A 162 -0.96 2.01 -12.91
CA GLY A 162 -0.71 3.16 -13.75
C GLY A 162 0.71 3.70 -13.59
N ARG A 163 1.06 4.72 -14.36
CA ARG A 163 2.39 5.36 -14.32
C ARG A 163 2.27 6.83 -13.90
N HIS A 164 3.31 7.34 -13.24
CA HIS A 164 3.47 8.76 -12.90
C HIS A 164 2.19 9.38 -12.27
N GLU A 165 1.72 10.50 -12.81
CA GLU A 165 0.53 11.22 -12.32
C GLU A 165 -0.73 10.36 -12.31
N ARG A 166 -0.90 9.47 -13.31
CA ARG A 166 -2.09 8.60 -13.36
C ARG A 166 -2.16 7.65 -12.18
N ARG A 167 -1.01 7.14 -11.74
CA ARG A 167 -0.93 6.30 -10.54
C ARG A 167 -1.31 7.08 -9.28
N LEU A 168 -0.84 8.32 -9.17
CA LEU A 168 -1.19 9.22 -8.07
C LEU A 168 -2.70 9.52 -8.05
N GLU A 169 -3.29 9.84 -9.20
CA GLU A 169 -4.75 10.03 -9.32
C GLU A 169 -5.55 8.81 -8.86
N ASN A 170 -5.13 7.61 -9.28
CA ASN A 170 -5.77 6.36 -8.89
C ASN A 170 -5.68 6.13 -7.38
N ALA A 171 -4.52 6.37 -6.77
CA ALA A 171 -4.36 6.30 -5.32
C ALA A 171 -5.25 7.32 -4.57
N MET A 172 -5.34 8.55 -5.06
CA MET A 172 -6.21 9.58 -4.46
C MET A 172 -7.70 9.20 -4.53
N LYS A 173 -8.15 8.62 -5.65
CA LYS A 173 -9.51 8.09 -5.81
C LYS A 173 -9.78 6.94 -4.84
N ALA A 174 -8.82 6.02 -4.71
CA ALA A 174 -8.90 4.90 -3.78
C ALA A 174 -9.07 5.36 -2.33
N ILE A 175 -8.21 6.28 -1.87
CA ILE A 175 -8.28 6.85 -0.51
C ILE A 175 -9.63 7.52 -0.25
N THR A 176 -10.14 8.26 -1.23
CA THR A 176 -11.45 8.95 -1.12
C THR A 176 -12.60 7.94 -1.02
N SER A 177 -12.57 6.89 -1.84
CA SER A 177 -13.59 5.83 -1.84
C SER A 177 -13.64 5.08 -0.49
N ILE A 178 -12.46 4.76 0.07
CA ILE A 178 -12.36 4.10 1.37
C ILE A 178 -12.91 5.02 2.48
N ALA A 179 -12.52 6.29 2.49
CA ALA A 179 -13.00 7.26 3.48
C ALA A 179 -14.54 7.45 3.42
N ASN A 180 -15.14 7.41 2.23
CA ASN A 180 -16.58 7.53 2.07
C ASN A 180 -17.33 6.27 2.55
N THR A 181 -16.74 5.09 2.35
CA THR A 181 -17.33 3.81 2.82
C THR A 181 -17.40 3.76 4.35
N ASP A 182 -16.37 4.26 5.03
CA ASP A 182 -16.37 4.37 6.50
C ASP A 182 -17.45 5.35 7.01
N GLN A 183 -17.68 6.46 6.29
CA GLN A 183 -18.75 7.40 6.64
C GLN A 183 -20.15 6.81 6.45
N LEU A 184 -20.35 6.00 5.39
CA LEU A 184 -21.62 5.34 5.11
C LEU A 184 -21.93 4.21 6.10
N THR A 185 -20.91 3.47 6.54
CA THR A 185 -21.06 2.40 7.55
C THR A 185 -21.30 2.94 8.97
N LEU A 186 -20.77 4.12 9.30
CA LEU A 186 -21.05 4.81 10.57
C LEU A 186 -22.39 5.58 10.56
N GLY A 187 -22.99 5.80 9.39
CA GLY A 187 -24.15 6.67 9.19
C GLY A 187 -25.53 6.02 9.12
N ASN A 188 -25.64 4.70 8.88
CA ASN A 188 -26.95 4.08 8.61
C ASN A 188 -27.30 2.89 9.53
N GLY A 189 -27.98 3.22 10.64
CA GLY A 189 -29.10 2.41 11.10
C GLY A 189 -30.34 2.76 10.26
N GLN A 190 -30.82 1.79 9.47
CA GLN A 190 -32.07 1.81 8.67
C GLN A 190 -32.15 2.81 7.49
N LYS A 191 -32.05 2.29 6.26
CA LYS A 191 -33.22 2.00 5.40
C LYS A 191 -32.77 1.53 4.01
N ASP A 192 -33.49 0.52 3.54
CA ASP A 192 -33.43 -0.03 2.20
C ASP A 192 -33.65 1.05 1.14
N HIS A 193 -32.71 1.17 0.22
CA HIS A 193 -32.97 1.75 -1.11
C HIS A 193 -32.05 1.06 -2.12
N GLU A 194 -32.67 0.26 -2.99
CA GLU A 194 -32.07 -0.28 -4.21
C GLU A 194 -31.57 0.88 -5.09
N MET A 195 -30.26 0.92 -5.32
CA MET A 195 -29.61 1.72 -6.35
C MET A 195 -28.48 0.91 -7.00
N PRO A 196 -28.17 1.18 -8.28
CA PRO A 196 -27.69 0.17 -9.21
C PRO A 196 -26.27 -0.29 -8.91
N LEU A 197 -26.10 -1.61 -9.03
CA LEU A 197 -24.85 -2.37 -8.90
C LEU A 197 -23.75 -1.83 -9.83
N TRP A 198 -23.05 -0.78 -9.42
CA TRP A 198 -21.62 -0.68 -9.68
C TRP A 198 -20.96 -1.54 -8.63
N SER A 199 -20.87 -2.83 -8.94
CA SER A 199 -20.37 -3.85 -8.06
C SER A 199 -18.93 -3.54 -7.64
N GLY A 200 -18.79 -2.94 -6.46
CA GLY A 200 -17.57 -2.90 -5.65
C GLY A 200 -17.07 -4.28 -5.21
N LEU A 201 -17.39 -5.34 -5.96
CA LEU A 201 -16.90 -6.69 -5.73
C LEU A 201 -15.48 -6.91 -6.25
N CYS A 202 -14.96 -6.07 -7.16
CA CYS A 202 -13.55 -6.19 -7.57
C CYS A 202 -12.59 -5.47 -6.59
N ALA A 203 -13.10 -4.78 -5.56
CA ALA A 203 -12.28 -4.20 -4.47
C ALA A 203 -11.96 -5.21 -3.35
N ALA A 204 -12.60 -6.38 -3.34
CA ALA A 204 -12.33 -7.46 -2.38
C ALA A 204 -11.85 -8.75 -3.04
N CYS A 205 -11.90 -8.82 -4.37
CA CYS A 205 -11.63 -10.04 -5.11
C CYS A 205 -10.28 -9.92 -5.80
N GLY A 206 -9.25 -10.55 -5.23
CA GLY A 206 -8.02 -10.89 -5.95
C GLY A 206 -8.27 -11.95 -7.03
N ASP A 207 -9.36 -11.84 -7.79
CA ASP A 207 -9.68 -12.71 -8.92
C ASP A 207 -8.79 -12.33 -10.11
N PRO A 208 -7.86 -13.22 -10.52
CA PRO A 208 -6.98 -12.98 -11.65
C PRO A 208 -7.73 -12.69 -12.95
N ALA A 209 -8.97 -13.19 -13.12
CA ALA A 209 -9.77 -12.94 -14.32
C ALA A 209 -10.47 -11.56 -14.31
N CYS A 210 -10.79 -10.99 -13.14
CA CYS A 210 -11.21 -9.59 -13.01
C CYS A 210 -10.02 -8.66 -13.29
N GLU A 211 -8.86 -8.97 -12.69
CA GLU A 211 -7.62 -8.22 -12.90
C GLU A 211 -7.14 -8.28 -14.35
N HIS A 212 -7.19 -9.44 -15.01
CA HIS A 212 -6.82 -9.56 -16.42
C HIS A 212 -7.73 -8.72 -17.33
N ARG A 213 -9.04 -8.65 -17.04
CA ARG A 213 -9.99 -7.81 -17.79
C ARG A 213 -9.74 -6.32 -17.55
N LEU A 214 -9.48 -5.92 -16.31
CA LEU A 214 -9.11 -4.54 -15.96
C LEU A 214 -7.77 -4.14 -16.61
N PHE A 215 -6.75 -5.00 -16.51
CA PHE A 215 -5.43 -4.81 -17.09
C PHE A 215 -5.50 -4.70 -18.62
N THR A 216 -6.26 -5.58 -19.27
CA THR A 216 -6.50 -5.49 -20.72
C THR A 216 -7.20 -4.20 -21.11
N ALA A 217 -8.16 -3.71 -20.31
CA ALA A 217 -8.85 -2.45 -20.55
C ALA A 217 -7.92 -1.23 -20.36
N LEU A 218 -7.08 -1.23 -19.33
CA LEU A 218 -6.10 -0.16 -19.06
C LEU A 218 -5.03 -0.09 -20.15
N MET A 219 -4.47 -1.23 -20.57
CA MET A 219 -3.49 -1.30 -21.66
C MET A 219 -4.04 -0.75 -22.98
N ARG A 220 -5.35 -0.94 -23.25
CA ARG A 220 -6.03 -0.37 -24.43
C ARG A 220 -6.24 1.14 -24.32
N GLN A 221 -6.39 1.69 -23.11
CA GLN A 221 -6.52 3.12 -22.88
C GLN A 221 -5.17 3.85 -23.01
N ASP A 222 -4.09 3.28 -22.50
CA ASP A 222 -2.73 3.82 -22.65
C ASP A 222 -2.28 3.82 -24.11
N ALA A 223 -2.70 2.82 -24.90
CA ALA A 223 -2.47 2.79 -26.35
C ALA A 223 -3.29 3.83 -27.13
N ALA A 224 -4.39 4.34 -26.56
CA ALA A 224 -5.31 5.29 -27.20
C ALA A 224 -5.02 6.76 -26.84
N HIS A 225 -4.08 7.03 -25.93
CA HIS A 225 -3.63 8.38 -25.56
C HIS A 225 -2.10 8.38 -25.39
N PRO A 226 -1.31 8.36 -26.49
CA PRO A 226 0.12 8.55 -26.38
C PRO A 226 0.42 9.92 -25.76
N ALA A 227 1.32 9.95 -24.78
CA ALA A 227 1.77 11.19 -24.16
C ALA A 227 2.33 12.15 -25.24
N PRO A 228 2.09 13.47 -25.15
CA PRO A 228 2.73 14.41 -26.06
C PRO A 228 4.23 14.37 -25.83
N ASP A 229 4.96 14.16 -26.93
CA ASP A 229 6.41 14.17 -27.01
C ASP A 229 6.93 15.51 -26.47
N GLN A 230 7.74 15.47 -25.42
CA GLN A 230 8.45 16.64 -24.89
C GLN A 230 9.95 16.43 -25.05
N ASP A 231 10.40 16.49 -26.30
CA ASP A 231 11.77 16.85 -26.67
C ASP A 231 11.77 18.30 -27.15
N GLN A 232 12.19 19.21 -26.26
CA GLN A 232 12.91 20.46 -26.56
C GLN A 232 13.51 21.07 -25.30
#